data_AF-A0A352KEH2-F1
#
_entry.id   AF-A0A352KEH2-F1
#
_cell.length_a   1.000
_cell.length_b   1.000
_cell.length_c   1.000
_cell.angle_alpha   90.00
_cell.angle_beta   90.00
_cell.angle_gamma   90.00
#
_symmetry.space_group_name_H-M   'P 1'
#
loop_
_entity.id
_entity.type
_entity.pdbx_description
1 polymer ?
#
loop_
_entity_poly.entity_id
_entity_poly.type
_entity_poly.pdbx_seq_one_letter_code
_entity_poly.pdbx_strand_id
1 'polypeptide(L)' 'MRALDFSPLFRSTVGFDRLAAMLDAANRLDDGAPAYPPYNIQKLGQDAYRITMAVAGFDRDDLKVEIHNNTLT' A
#
# COMPACT_ATOMS: atom_id res chain seq x y z
N MET A 1 14.63 21.40 -1.78
CA MET A 1 15.17 20.03 -1.73
C MET A 1 15.27 19.51 -3.16
N ARG A 2 16.45 19.06 -3.60
CA ARG A 2 16.65 18.55 -4.97
C ARG A 2 16.23 17.07 -4.98
N ALA A 3 15.23 16.71 -5.75
CA ALA A 3 14.85 15.31 -5.96
C ALA A 3 15.99 14.58 -6.67
N LEU A 4 16.44 13.47 -6.10
CA LEU A 4 17.43 12.59 -6.72
C LEU A 4 16.68 11.65 -7.67
N ASP A 5 16.95 11.75 -8.96
CA ASP A 5 16.32 10.92 -9.99
C ASP A 5 17.19 9.68 -10.27
N PHE A 6 16.67 8.53 -9.83
CA PHE A 6 17.33 7.22 -9.96
C PHE A 6 16.78 6.39 -11.14
N SER A 7 16.01 7.00 -12.04
CA SER A 7 15.53 6.39 -13.30
C SER A 7 16.58 5.61 -14.10
N PRO A 8 17.88 5.96 -14.12
CA PRO A 8 18.88 5.21 -14.90
C PRO A 8 19.22 3.82 -14.34
N LEU A 9 18.98 3.56 -13.05
CA LEU A 9 19.34 2.29 -12.40
C LEU A 9 18.37 1.15 -12.74
N PHE A 10 17.18 1.46 -13.25
CA PHE A 10 16.14 0.48 -13.59
C PHE A 10 16.36 -0.22 -14.94
N ARG A 11 17.37 0.17 -15.73
CA ARG A 11 17.54 -0.34 -17.11
C ARG A 11 18.43 -1.56 -17.25
N SER A 12 18.98 -2.11 -16.17
CA SER A 12 19.70 -3.38 -16.23
C SER A 12 19.61 -4.13 -14.92
N THR A 13 18.69 -5.11 -14.82
CA THR A 13 18.88 -6.40 -14.13
C THR A 13 17.54 -7.15 -14.03
N VAL A 14 17.40 -8.22 -14.83
CA VAL A 14 16.30 -9.18 -14.66
C VAL A 14 16.47 -9.84 -13.29
N GLY A 15 15.45 -9.72 -12.43
CA GLY A 15 15.49 -10.21 -11.04
C GLY A 15 15.46 -9.12 -9.97
N PHE A 16 15.62 -7.85 -10.33
CA PHE A 16 15.44 -6.72 -9.41
C PHE A 16 13.98 -6.26 -9.33
N ASP A 17 13.05 -6.83 -10.10
CA ASP A 17 11.61 -6.57 -9.97
C ASP A 17 11.10 -6.84 -8.55
N ARG A 18 11.64 -7.89 -7.89
CA ARG A 18 11.33 -8.19 -6.49
C ARG A 18 11.96 -7.18 -5.53
N LEU A 19 13.16 -6.70 -5.81
CA LEU A 19 13.81 -5.67 -5.00
C LEU A 19 13.09 -4.33 -5.16
N ALA A 20 12.63 -3.99 -6.35
CA ALA A 20 11.81 -2.81 -6.60
C ALA A 20 10.46 -2.92 -5.89
N ALA A 21 9.79 -4.08 -5.94
CA ALA A 21 8.55 -4.32 -5.18
C ALA A 21 8.76 -4.29 -3.66
N MET A 22 9.87 -4.82 -3.16
CA MET A 22 10.22 -4.75 -1.73
C MET A 22 10.63 -3.34 -1.31
N LEU A 23 11.31 -2.58 -2.17
CA LEU A 23 11.69 -1.19 -1.93
C LEU A 23 10.46 -0.27 -2.01
N ASP A 24 9.52 -0.53 -2.91
CA ASP A 24 8.24 0.18 -2.97
C ASP A 24 7.38 -0.13 -1.73
N ALA A 25 7.32 -1.40 -1.29
CA ALA A 25 6.68 -1.77 -0.04
C ALA A 25 7.37 -1.16 1.19
N ALA A 26 8.71 -1.05 1.18
CA ALA A 26 9.48 -0.39 2.23
C ALA A 26 9.28 1.14 2.22
N ASN A 27 9.24 1.79 1.05
CA ASN A 27 8.92 3.21 0.93
C ASN A 27 7.49 3.53 1.41
N ARG A 28 6.52 2.61 1.20
CA ARG A 28 5.18 2.74 1.80
C ARG A 28 5.16 2.58 3.33
N LEU A 29 6.16 1.91 3.90
CA LEU A 29 6.37 1.80 5.35
C LEU A 29 7.17 2.99 5.92
N ASP A 30 8.01 3.63 5.10
CA ASP A 30 8.91 4.74 5.47
C ASP A 30 8.27 6.14 5.33
N ASP A 31 7.06 6.26 4.78
CA ASP A 31 6.21 7.41 5.10
C ASP A 31 5.79 7.26 6.56
N GLY A 32 6.64 7.73 7.48
CA GLY A 32 6.48 7.66 8.95
C GLY A 32 5.23 8.33 9.53
N ALA A 33 4.24 8.62 8.69
CA ALA A 33 2.87 8.89 9.08
C ALA A 33 2.11 7.56 9.22
N PRO A 34 1.43 7.31 10.35
CA PRO A 34 0.54 6.15 10.46
C PRO A 34 -0.49 6.19 9.32
N ALA A 35 -0.66 5.06 8.64
CA ALA A 35 -1.58 4.96 7.51
C ALA A 35 -2.97 5.51 7.89
N TYR A 36 -3.46 6.47 7.10
CA TYR A 36 -4.75 7.12 7.32
C TYR A 36 -5.74 6.75 6.20
N PRO A 37 -6.99 6.41 6.55
CA PRO A 37 -7.53 6.28 7.90
C PRO A 37 -6.93 5.09 8.66
N PRO A 38 -6.85 5.10 10.00
CA PRO A 38 -6.23 4.01 10.74
C PRO A 38 -6.99 2.72 10.50
N TYR A 39 -6.27 1.67 10.12
CA TYR A 39 -6.83 0.35 9.84
C TYR A 39 -6.03 -0.79 10.45
N ASN A 40 -6.69 -1.92 10.62
CA ASN A 40 -6.13 -3.18 11.05
C ASN A 40 -6.42 -4.25 9.99
N ILE A 41 -5.45 -5.14 9.75
CA ILE A 41 -5.62 -6.31 8.88
C ILE A 41 -5.46 -7.56 9.73
N GLN A 42 -6.48 -8.41 9.75
CA GLN A 42 -6.50 -9.68 10.47
C GLN A 42 -6.57 -10.84 9.48
N LYS A 43 -5.70 -11.84 9.65
CA LYS A 43 -5.79 -13.12 8.92
C LYS A 43 -6.63 -14.09 9.75
N LEU A 44 -7.74 -14.55 9.18
CA LEU A 44 -8.70 -15.46 9.83
C LEU A 44 -8.52 -16.92 9.40
N GLY A 45 -7.85 -17.17 8.28
CA GLY A 45 -7.61 -18.49 7.71
C GLY A 45 -6.58 -18.44 6.59
N GLN A 46 -6.41 -19.54 5.86
CA GLN A 46 -5.40 -19.61 4.79
C GLN A 46 -5.59 -18.51 3.74
N ASP A 47 -6.83 -18.33 3.28
CA ASP A 47 -7.22 -17.35 2.24
C ASP A 47 -8.31 -16.38 2.72
N ALA A 48 -8.43 -16.19 4.04
CA ALA A 48 -9.46 -15.34 4.64
C ALA A 48 -8.83 -14.18 5.42
N TYR A 49 -9.15 -12.96 5.01
CA TYR A 49 -8.65 -11.72 5.59
C TYR A 49 -9.80 -10.78 5.96
N ARG A 50 -9.63 -10.03 7.04
CA ARG A 50 -10.55 -8.99 7.50
C ARG A 50 -9.79 -7.68 7.65
N ILE A 51 -10.31 -6.63 7.03
CA ILE A 51 -9.79 -5.28 7.14
C ILE A 51 -10.81 -4.46 7.94
N THR A 52 -10.35 -3.79 8.98
CA THR A 52 -11.17 -2.93 9.84
C THR A 52 -10.55 -1.54 9.84
N MET A 53 -11.32 -0.51 9.51
CA MET A 53 -10.84 0.88 9.41
C MET A 53 -11.73 1.81 10.22
N ALA A 54 -11.15 2.81 10.87
CA ALA A 54 -11.92 3.87 11.53
C ALA A 54 -12.09 5.06 10.58
N VAL A 55 -13.34 5.31 10.16
CA VAL A 55 -13.74 6.34 9.19
C VAL A 55 -14.71 7.34 9.85
N ALA A 56 -14.30 7.90 10.98
CA ALA A 56 -15.13 8.86 11.71
C ALA A 56 -15.38 10.13 10.87
N GLY A 57 -16.62 10.62 10.87
CA GLY A 57 -17.01 11.84 10.15
C GLY A 57 -17.45 11.63 8.70
N PHE A 58 -17.54 10.38 8.24
CA PHE A 58 -18.12 10.02 6.94
C PHE A 58 -19.42 9.25 7.16
N ASP A 59 -20.44 9.57 6.38
CA ASP A 59 -21.62 8.72 6.28
C ASP A 59 -21.35 7.55 5.32
N ARG A 60 -22.22 6.54 5.35
CA ARG A 60 -22.07 5.35 4.52
C ARG A 60 -22.02 5.69 3.02
N ASP A 61 -22.78 6.69 2.60
CA ASP A 61 -22.89 7.09 1.20
C ASP A 61 -21.66 7.88 0.71
N ASP A 62 -20.82 8.36 1.63
CA ASP A 62 -19.56 9.04 1.32
C ASP A 62 -18.40 8.04 1.11
N LEU A 63 -18.61 6.76 1.44
CA LEU A 63 -17.59 5.73 1.42
C LEU A 63 -17.79 4.78 0.23
N LYS A 64 -16.76 4.66 -0.61
CA LYS A 64 -16.71 3.69 -1.70
C LYS A 64 -15.55 2.73 -1.47
N VAL A 65 -15.81 1.45 -1.71
CA VAL A 65 -14.80 0.39 -1.62
C VAL A 65 -14.73 -0.30 -2.97
N GLU A 66 -13.56 -0.30 -3.58
CA GLU A 66 -13.31 -0.91 -4.89
C GLU A 66 -12.16 -1.89 -4.85
N ILE A 67 -12.30 -2.98 -5.60
CA ILE A 67 -11.22 -3.96 -5.80
C ILE A 67 -10.84 -3.93 -7.26
N HIS A 68 -9.57 -3.63 -7.53
CA HIS A 68 -9.02 -3.64 -8.87
C HIS A 68 -7.65 -4.31 -8.88
N ASN A 69 -7.49 -5.38 -9.67
CA ASN A 69 -6.23 -6.10 -9.85
C ASN A 69 -5.49 -6.43 -8.54
N ASN A 70 -6.20 -7.00 -7.56
CA ASN A 70 -5.64 -7.37 -6.25
C ASN A 70 -5.21 -6.18 -5.36
N THR A 71 -5.70 -4.99 -5.68
CA THR A 71 -5.58 -3.76 -4.87
C THR A 71 -6.96 -3.36 -4.37
N LEU A 72 -7.07 -3.05 -3.08
CA LEU A 72 -8.27 -2.50 -2.45
C LEU A 72 -8.11 -0.98 -2.32
N THR A 73 -9.09 -0.20 -2.73
CA THR A 73 -9.12 1.28 -2.62
C THR A 73 -10.43 1.73 -1.99
#